data_AF-A0A1F9LSF4-F1
#
_entry.id   AF-A0A1F9LSF4-F1
#
_cell.length_a   1.000
_cell.length_b   1.000
_cell.length_c   1.000
_cell.angle_alpha   90.00
_cell.angle_beta   90.00
_cell.angle_gamma   90.00
#
_symmetry.space_group_name_H-M   'P 1'
#
loop_
_entity.id
_entity.type
_entity.pdbx_description
1 polymer ?
#
loop_
_entity_poly.entity_id
_entity_poly.type
_entity_poly.pdbx_seq_one_letter_code
_entity_poly.pdbx_strand_id
1 'polypeptide(L)'
;MFRYVKPEADCPEFAAFLRAHFPEAALTEQTVDKLFREYAAEAWSLVDRGYIARIHPLELWTIAFLRLHPAAGWQEIRQASVEERQVVYTWLFKTSRKNKQNSKIRSMLEMEAFQELHADWKRLRYPFDSLVPSYATAIGSSADRPAALAELVGIVLNDGVWTPAIRVEELHFAQGTPYETVLQYQNRPSEQVLAPEVARVTREALLGVVTDGTARRVLNAFQQPDGTPVAVGGKTGTGDNRYETYGSAGQLLSSRVINRTAVFVFFLGDRFFGVITAYVAAPAAADYGFTSALPVQVLKSLAPALMPLLAEERDTEEGGLQPNIKPDFLGDRKE
;
A
#
# COMPACT_ATOMS: atom_id res chain seq x y z
N MET A 1 2.81 11.84 28.27
CA MET A 1 2.19 10.50 28.25
C MET A 1 2.45 9.73 29.54
N PHE A 2 3.71 9.45 29.91
CA PHE A 2 4.06 8.68 31.12
C PHE A 2 3.36 9.17 32.40
N ARG A 3 3.45 10.46 32.72
CA ARG A 3 2.83 11.07 33.92
C ARG A 3 1.29 10.98 33.96
N TYR A 4 0.63 10.76 32.82
CA TYR A 4 -0.82 10.57 32.78
C TYR A 4 -1.21 9.10 32.95
N VAL A 5 -0.47 8.19 32.29
CA VAL A 5 -0.73 6.75 32.37
C VAL A 5 -0.20 6.14 33.67
N LYS A 6 0.79 6.76 34.32
CA LYS A 6 1.35 6.40 35.64
C LYS A 6 1.34 7.63 36.56
N PRO A 7 0.17 8.09 37.05
CA PRO A 7 0.10 9.30 37.87
C PRO A 7 0.87 9.18 39.18
N GLU A 8 0.84 7.99 39.78
CA GLU A 8 1.52 7.61 41.04
C GLU A 8 3.06 7.54 40.93
N ALA A 9 3.62 7.62 39.71
CA ALA A 9 5.07 7.50 39.53
C ALA A 9 5.82 8.68 40.15
N ASP A 10 6.87 8.39 40.91
CA ASP A 10 7.73 9.41 41.46
C ASP A 10 8.74 9.96 40.42
N CYS A 11 9.48 11.01 40.79
CA CYS A 11 10.46 11.63 39.89
C CYS A 11 11.60 10.65 39.50
N PRO A 12 12.16 9.84 40.42
CA PRO A 12 13.13 8.80 40.06
C PRO A 12 12.63 7.80 39.01
N GLU A 13 11.41 7.30 39.13
CA GLU A 13 10.82 6.39 38.13
C GLU A 13 10.63 7.09 36.78
N PHE A 14 10.19 8.36 36.77
CA PHE A 14 10.09 9.15 35.55
C PHE A 14 11.45 9.39 34.89
N ALA A 15 12.47 9.67 35.69
CA ALA A 15 13.86 9.84 35.23
C ALA A 15 14.37 8.56 34.56
N ALA A 16 14.15 7.41 35.20
CA ALA A 16 14.52 6.11 34.66
C ALA A 16 13.81 5.82 33.33
N PHE A 17 12.50 6.11 33.23
CA PHE A 17 11.74 5.97 32.00
C PHE A 17 12.30 6.84 30.87
N LEU A 18 12.57 8.12 31.12
CA LEU A 18 13.10 9.04 30.11
C LEU A 18 14.48 8.59 29.63
N ARG A 19 15.39 8.22 30.53
CA ARG A 19 16.75 7.78 30.16
C ARG A 19 16.74 6.47 29.37
N ALA A 20 15.81 5.56 29.66
CA ALA A 20 15.66 4.31 28.91
C ALA A 20 15.15 4.53 27.49
N HIS A 21 14.24 5.49 27.27
CA HIS A 21 13.61 5.73 25.96
C HIS A 21 14.31 6.80 25.12
N PHE A 22 15.14 7.64 25.75
CA PHE A 22 15.92 8.69 25.10
C PHE A 22 17.39 8.63 25.56
N PRO A 23 18.12 7.54 25.30
CA PRO A 23 19.49 7.36 25.78
C PRO A 23 20.47 8.40 25.21
N GLU A 24 20.17 8.96 24.03
CA GLU A 24 20.97 9.99 23.38
C GLU A 24 20.67 11.41 23.90
N ALA A 25 19.58 11.59 24.64
CA ALA A 25 19.24 12.88 25.24
C ALA A 25 20.07 13.07 26.51
N ALA A 26 20.95 14.08 26.53
CA ALA A 26 21.70 14.47 27.72
C ALA A 26 20.78 15.15 28.77
N LEU A 27 19.93 14.36 29.42
CA LEU A 27 18.94 14.82 30.38
C LEU A 27 19.58 15.04 31.76
N THR A 28 19.80 16.32 32.10
CA THR A 28 20.22 16.74 33.44
C THR A 28 19.10 16.54 34.47
N GLU A 29 19.44 16.36 35.74
CA GLU A 29 18.45 16.21 36.82
C GLU A 29 17.51 17.41 36.90
N GLN A 30 18.01 18.63 36.74
CA GLN A 30 17.20 19.85 36.68
C GLN A 30 16.17 19.83 35.53
N THR A 31 16.55 19.29 34.36
CA THR A 31 15.63 19.17 33.21
C THR A 31 14.53 18.15 33.51
N VAL A 32 14.89 17.01 34.12
CA VAL A 32 13.93 15.98 34.51
C VAL A 32 12.95 16.53 35.55
N ASP A 33 13.43 17.20 36.58
CA ASP A 33 12.58 17.82 37.62
C ASP A 33 11.66 18.90 37.06
N LYS A 34 12.13 19.67 36.08
CA LYS A 34 11.30 20.65 35.37
C LYS A 34 10.18 19.95 34.60
N LEU A 35 10.53 18.96 33.77
CA LEU A 35 9.57 18.19 32.97
C LEU A 35 8.56 17.44 33.86
N PHE A 36 9.01 16.91 35.00
CA PHE A 36 8.16 16.19 35.95
C PHE A 36 7.06 17.10 36.53
N ARG A 37 7.41 18.34 36.86
CA ARG A 37 6.48 19.36 37.35
C ARG A 37 5.58 19.90 36.24
N GLU A 38 6.15 20.23 35.10
CA GLU A 38 5.44 20.84 33.95
C GLU A 38 4.38 19.89 33.34
N TYR A 39 4.62 18.58 33.40
CA TYR A 39 3.71 17.56 32.87
C TYR A 39 3.01 16.72 33.97
N ALA A 40 2.79 17.30 35.16
CA ALA A 40 2.00 16.67 36.22
C ALA A 40 0.61 16.19 35.73
N ALA A 41 -0.01 15.23 36.43
CA ALA A 41 -1.26 14.58 36.01
C ALA A 41 -2.47 15.54 35.97
N GLU A 42 -2.42 16.65 36.70
CA GLU A 42 -3.48 17.65 36.79
C GLU A 42 -3.21 18.90 35.94
N ALA A 43 -1.98 19.10 35.46
CA ALA A 43 -1.55 20.33 34.80
C ALA A 43 -2.24 20.61 33.44
N TRP A 44 -2.74 19.56 32.79
CA TRP A 44 -3.30 19.62 31.44
C TRP A 44 -4.59 18.82 31.36
N SER A 45 -5.59 19.35 30.64
CA SER A 45 -6.81 18.60 30.33
C SER A 45 -6.50 17.39 29.43
N LEU A 46 -7.41 16.41 29.37
CA LEU A 46 -7.27 15.25 28.48
C LEU A 46 -7.06 15.67 27.01
N VAL A 47 -7.75 16.72 26.57
CA VAL A 47 -7.65 17.27 25.21
C VAL A 47 -6.27 17.87 24.95
N ASP A 48 -5.75 18.65 25.89
CA ASP A 48 -4.42 19.26 25.76
C ASP A 48 -3.32 18.20 25.74
N ARG A 49 -3.46 17.15 26.56
CA ARG A 49 -2.54 16.01 26.57
C ARG A 49 -2.51 15.29 25.24
N GLY A 50 -3.68 15.02 24.64
CA GLY A 50 -3.78 14.42 23.31
C GLY A 50 -3.11 15.29 22.25
N TYR A 51 -3.33 16.62 22.31
CA TYR A 51 -2.68 17.57 21.41
C TYR A 51 -1.14 17.57 21.53
N ILE A 52 -0.62 17.67 22.76
CA ILE A 52 0.83 17.66 23.04
C ILE A 52 1.47 16.34 22.60
N ALA A 53 0.80 15.20 22.87
CA ALA A 53 1.29 13.88 22.52
C ALA A 53 1.07 13.49 21.06
N ARG A 54 0.29 14.27 20.29
CA ARG A 54 -0.18 13.93 18.94
C ARG A 54 -0.92 12.58 18.88
N ILE A 55 -1.71 12.28 19.91
CA ILE A 55 -2.52 11.06 20.05
C ILE A 55 -3.98 11.45 20.32
N HIS A 56 -4.93 10.64 19.87
CA HIS A 56 -6.34 10.94 20.14
C HIS A 56 -6.61 10.95 21.66
N PRO A 57 -7.27 11.98 22.23
CA PRO A 57 -7.49 12.08 23.68
C PRO A 57 -8.15 10.85 24.31
N LEU A 58 -9.10 10.22 23.60
CA LEU A 58 -9.77 9.01 24.09
C LEU A 58 -8.88 7.76 24.08
N GLU A 59 -7.89 7.67 23.18
CA GLU A 59 -6.92 6.56 23.23
C GLU A 59 -6.07 6.66 24.50
N LEU A 60 -5.62 7.87 24.82
CA LEU A 60 -4.86 8.14 26.02
C LEU A 60 -5.66 7.80 27.29
N TRP A 61 -6.94 8.19 27.34
CA TRP A 61 -7.84 7.82 28.44
C TRP A 61 -8.06 6.31 28.52
N THR A 62 -8.29 5.65 27.39
CA THR A 62 -8.55 4.20 27.35
C THR A 62 -7.36 3.40 27.87
N ILE A 63 -6.13 3.79 27.50
CA ILE A 63 -4.90 3.16 28.01
C ILE A 63 -4.78 3.35 29.53
N ALA A 64 -5.04 4.56 30.04
CA ALA A 64 -5.00 4.83 31.47
C ALA A 64 -6.07 4.00 32.23
N PHE A 65 -7.28 3.90 31.67
CA PHE A 65 -8.37 3.12 32.24
C PHE A 65 -8.06 1.62 32.28
N LEU A 66 -7.62 1.04 31.15
CA LEU A 66 -7.25 -0.38 31.08
C LEU A 66 -6.08 -0.75 31.99
N ARG A 67 -5.19 0.19 32.29
CA ARG A 67 -4.12 -0.05 33.25
C ARG A 67 -4.65 -0.22 34.68
N LEU A 68 -5.65 0.57 35.07
CA LEU A 68 -6.30 0.49 36.38
C LEU A 68 -7.31 -0.67 36.43
N HIS A 69 -7.88 -1.03 35.28
CA HIS A 69 -8.86 -2.10 35.13
C HIS A 69 -8.46 -3.08 34.02
N PRO A 70 -7.45 -3.96 34.25
CA PRO A 70 -6.89 -4.82 33.20
C PRO A 70 -7.88 -5.84 32.62
N ALA A 71 -8.91 -6.21 33.39
CA ALA A 71 -9.95 -7.14 32.97
C ALA A 71 -11.16 -6.45 32.31
N ALA A 72 -11.14 -5.12 32.15
CA ALA A 72 -12.30 -4.39 31.68
C ALA A 72 -12.63 -4.72 30.22
N GLY A 73 -13.89 -5.08 29.99
CA GLY A 73 -14.43 -5.33 28.66
C GLY A 73 -14.90 -4.06 27.95
N TRP A 74 -15.26 -4.18 26.67
CA TRP A 74 -15.76 -3.06 25.85
C TRP A 74 -16.94 -2.31 26.48
N GLN A 75 -17.90 -3.01 27.10
CA GLN A 75 -19.06 -2.37 27.72
C GLN A 75 -18.67 -1.46 28.89
N GLU A 76 -17.74 -1.90 29.74
CA GLU A 76 -17.27 -1.12 30.89
C GLU A 76 -16.50 0.12 30.43
N ILE A 77 -15.60 -0.03 29.45
CA ILE A 77 -14.87 1.10 28.84
C ILE A 77 -15.85 2.12 28.28
N ARG A 78 -16.84 1.68 27.48
CA ARG A 78 -17.83 2.58 26.85
C ARG A 78 -18.67 3.34 27.88
N GLN A 79 -19.01 2.69 29.00
CA GLN A 79 -19.81 3.29 30.07
C GLN A 79 -18.98 4.27 30.91
N ALA A 80 -17.76 3.89 31.27
CA ALA A 80 -16.84 4.74 32.04
C ALA A 80 -16.38 5.97 31.24
N SER A 81 -16.33 5.87 29.90
CA SER A 81 -15.86 6.96 29.03
C SER A 81 -16.94 8.00 28.67
N VAL A 82 -18.15 7.94 29.23
CA VAL A 82 -19.27 8.80 28.81
C VAL A 82 -18.93 10.28 28.94
N GLU A 83 -18.47 10.71 30.11
CA GLU A 83 -18.14 12.13 30.38
C GLU A 83 -16.95 12.59 29.54
N GLU A 84 -15.92 11.75 29.44
CA GLU A 84 -14.70 12.04 28.68
C GLU A 84 -14.98 12.24 27.20
N ARG A 85 -15.90 11.44 26.63
CA ARG A 85 -16.37 11.65 25.25
C ARG A 85 -17.02 13.01 25.09
N GLN A 86 -17.85 13.46 26.03
CA GLN A 86 -18.48 14.79 25.97
C GLN A 86 -17.41 15.90 26.04
N VAL A 87 -16.45 15.78 26.97
CA VAL A 87 -15.34 16.74 27.12
C VAL A 87 -14.51 16.83 25.84
N VAL A 88 -14.09 15.69 25.30
CA VAL A 88 -13.25 15.63 24.09
C VAL A 88 -13.94 16.22 22.87
N TYR A 89 -15.26 16.02 22.73
CA TYR A 89 -16.02 16.54 21.59
C TYR A 89 -16.68 17.90 21.82
N THR A 90 -16.50 18.53 22.98
CA THR A 90 -17.09 19.86 23.30
C THR A 90 -16.78 20.93 22.24
N TRP A 91 -15.63 20.84 21.56
CA TRP A 91 -15.27 21.77 20.48
C TRP A 91 -16.23 21.74 19.28
N LEU A 92 -17.00 20.66 19.08
CA LEU A 92 -18.03 20.57 18.04
C LEU A 92 -19.20 21.53 18.27
N PHE A 93 -19.47 21.90 19.53
CA PHE A 93 -20.57 22.81 19.86
C PHE A 93 -20.14 24.29 19.92
N LYS A 94 -18.83 24.59 19.81
CA LYS A 94 -18.32 25.97 19.83
C LYS A 94 -18.42 26.61 18.43
N THR A 95 -19.33 27.57 18.25
CA THR A 95 -19.67 28.15 16.94
C THR A 95 -18.79 29.33 16.50
N SER A 96 -17.94 29.87 17.38
CA SER A 96 -17.11 31.07 17.10
C SER A 96 -16.10 30.91 15.97
N ARG A 97 -15.76 29.66 15.57
CA ARG A 97 -14.80 29.34 14.50
C ARG A 97 -15.32 28.27 13.54
N LYS A 98 -16.60 28.37 13.14
CA LYS A 98 -17.31 27.37 12.31
C LYS A 98 -16.54 26.92 11.06
N ASN A 99 -15.91 27.83 10.32
CA ASN A 99 -15.14 27.45 9.12
C ASN A 99 -13.92 26.57 9.44
N LYS A 100 -13.15 26.91 10.49
CA LYS A 100 -12.01 26.09 10.93
C LYS A 100 -12.46 24.74 11.47
N GLN A 101 -13.59 24.73 12.19
CA GLN A 101 -14.22 23.51 12.68
C GLN A 101 -14.63 22.59 11.52
N ASN A 102 -15.38 23.10 10.55
CA ASN A 102 -15.81 22.34 9.37
C ASN A 102 -14.62 21.78 8.58
N SER A 103 -13.57 22.57 8.39
CA SER A 103 -12.34 22.10 7.74
C SER A 103 -11.72 20.94 8.52
N LYS A 104 -11.62 21.04 9.85
CA LYS A 104 -11.07 19.97 10.69
C LYS A 104 -11.92 18.69 10.63
N ILE A 105 -13.25 18.82 10.67
CA ILE A 105 -14.18 17.68 10.54
C ILE A 105 -13.99 17.00 9.18
N ARG A 106 -13.94 17.76 8.08
CA ARG A 106 -13.71 17.23 6.74
C ARG A 106 -12.36 16.50 6.65
N SER A 107 -11.29 17.08 7.20
CA SER A 107 -9.99 16.40 7.23
C SER A 107 -10.02 15.10 8.03
N MET A 108 -10.76 15.03 9.14
CA MET A 108 -10.94 13.78 9.89
C MET A 108 -11.66 12.72 9.06
N LEU A 109 -12.77 13.08 8.42
CA LEU A 109 -13.52 12.17 7.54
C LEU A 109 -12.69 11.72 6.34
N GLU A 110 -11.87 12.61 5.78
CA GLU A 110 -10.96 12.28 4.69
C GLU A 110 -9.89 11.29 5.15
N MET A 111 -9.27 11.50 6.32
CA MET A 111 -8.31 10.54 6.88
C MET A 111 -8.91 9.15 7.08
N GLU A 112 -10.14 9.07 7.61
CA GLU A 112 -10.86 7.80 7.80
C GLU A 112 -11.18 7.12 6.47
N ALA A 113 -11.69 7.87 5.47
CA ALA A 113 -11.95 7.32 4.14
C ALA A 113 -10.68 6.78 3.47
N PHE A 114 -9.54 7.44 3.66
CA PHE A 114 -8.26 6.97 3.11
C PHE A 114 -7.69 5.75 3.83
N GLN A 115 -8.06 5.49 5.08
CA GLN A 115 -7.73 4.24 5.77
C GLN A 115 -8.46 3.05 5.14
N GLU A 116 -9.74 3.20 4.82
CA GLU A 116 -10.52 2.18 4.10
C GLU A 116 -9.94 1.94 2.69
N LEU A 117 -9.65 3.01 1.94
CA LEU A 117 -8.99 2.88 0.63
C LEU A 117 -7.63 2.17 0.74
N HIS A 118 -6.84 2.47 1.78
CA HIS A 118 -5.57 1.80 2.01
C HIS A 118 -5.76 0.30 2.27
N ALA A 119 -6.76 -0.08 3.07
CA ALA A 119 -7.08 -1.49 3.31
C ALA A 119 -7.46 -2.22 2.00
N ASP A 120 -8.24 -1.59 1.12
CA ASP A 120 -8.57 -2.13 -0.20
C ASP A 120 -7.31 -2.33 -1.07
N TRP A 121 -6.39 -1.36 -1.09
CA TRP A 121 -5.11 -1.50 -1.79
C TRP A 121 -4.22 -2.61 -1.19
N LYS A 122 -4.21 -2.77 0.13
CA LYS A 122 -3.48 -3.86 0.81
C LYS A 122 -4.05 -5.23 0.46
N ARG A 123 -5.38 -5.35 0.29
CA ARG A 123 -6.03 -6.59 -0.19
C ARG A 123 -5.50 -6.97 -1.57
N LEU A 124 -5.25 -5.98 -2.43
CA LEU A 124 -4.62 -6.14 -3.75
C LEU A 124 -3.07 -6.27 -3.70
N ARG A 125 -2.49 -6.52 -2.51
CA ARG A 125 -1.06 -6.74 -2.26
C ARG A 125 -0.14 -5.54 -2.51
N TYR A 126 -0.68 -4.33 -2.57
CA TYR A 126 0.16 -3.15 -2.67
C TYR A 126 1.05 -2.98 -1.41
N PRO A 127 2.34 -2.65 -1.58
CA PRO A 127 3.33 -2.81 -0.50
C PRO A 127 3.49 -1.58 0.40
N PHE A 128 2.67 -0.53 0.27
CA PHE A 128 2.82 0.68 1.08
C PHE A 128 2.19 0.55 2.47
N ASP A 129 2.87 1.10 3.49
CA ASP A 129 2.46 1.06 4.90
C ASP A 129 1.49 2.17 5.29
N SER A 130 1.36 3.21 4.45
CA SER A 130 0.36 4.25 4.59
C SER A 130 0.02 4.84 3.23
N LEU A 131 -1.18 5.41 3.12
CA LEU A 131 -1.65 6.14 1.95
C LEU A 131 -1.83 7.61 2.33
N VAL A 132 -1.18 8.52 1.61
CA VAL A 132 -1.33 9.96 1.87
C VAL A 132 -2.77 10.37 1.52
N PRO A 133 -3.54 10.93 2.49
CA PRO A 133 -4.92 11.39 2.25
C PRO A 133 -4.92 12.63 1.36
N SER A 134 -4.94 12.39 0.05
CA SER A 134 -4.85 13.42 -0.96
C SER A 134 -5.45 12.94 -2.27
N TYR A 135 -6.16 13.83 -2.97
CA TYR A 135 -6.61 13.61 -4.34
C TYR A 135 -5.47 13.30 -5.33
N ALA A 136 -4.23 13.64 -4.99
CA ALA A 136 -3.07 13.24 -5.78
C ALA A 136 -2.94 11.70 -5.91
N THR A 137 -3.52 10.93 -4.99
CA THR A 137 -3.60 9.47 -5.09
C THR A 137 -4.35 9.01 -6.34
N ALA A 138 -5.42 9.71 -6.75
CA ALA A 138 -6.20 9.35 -7.93
C ALA A 138 -5.40 9.47 -9.25
N ILE A 139 -4.28 10.21 -9.24
CA ILE A 139 -3.36 10.36 -10.38
C ILE A 139 -2.04 9.59 -10.17
N GLY A 140 -1.97 8.66 -9.22
CA GLY A 140 -0.82 7.77 -9.02
C GLY A 140 0.33 8.36 -8.22
N SER A 141 0.09 9.38 -7.38
CA SER A 141 1.11 9.98 -6.50
C SER A 141 1.47 9.12 -5.27
N SER A 142 0.99 7.86 -5.21
CA SER A 142 0.99 7.01 -4.01
C SER A 142 2.16 6.02 -3.93
N ALA A 143 3.30 6.31 -4.57
CA ALA A 143 4.50 5.47 -4.59
C ALA A 143 4.24 4.02 -5.00
N ASP A 144 4.09 3.80 -6.31
CA ASP A 144 3.85 2.47 -6.88
C ASP A 144 5.16 1.71 -7.17
N ARG A 145 5.12 0.37 -7.07
CA ARG A 145 6.19 -0.52 -7.52
C ARG A 145 5.75 -1.20 -8.81
N PRO A 146 6.57 -1.20 -9.88
CA PRO A 146 6.20 -1.85 -11.14
C PRO A 146 5.68 -3.29 -10.98
N ALA A 147 6.24 -4.07 -10.06
CA ALA A 147 5.77 -5.43 -9.78
C ALA A 147 4.31 -5.50 -9.29
N ALA A 148 3.87 -4.56 -8.44
CA ALA A 148 2.50 -4.53 -7.92
C ALA A 148 1.48 -4.19 -9.03
N LEU A 149 1.87 -3.32 -9.99
CA LEU A 149 1.05 -3.04 -11.17
C LEU A 149 0.86 -4.29 -12.05
N ALA A 150 1.92 -5.05 -12.29
CA ALA A 150 1.82 -6.29 -13.04
C ALA A 150 0.94 -7.31 -12.30
N GLU A 151 1.12 -7.44 -10.99
CA GLU A 151 0.31 -8.32 -10.13
C GLU A 151 -1.18 -7.95 -10.16
N LEU A 152 -1.51 -6.65 -10.14
CA LEU A 152 -2.88 -6.16 -10.30
C LEU A 152 -3.49 -6.60 -11.64
N VAL A 153 -2.74 -6.52 -12.74
CA VAL A 153 -3.23 -6.99 -14.04
C VAL A 153 -3.42 -8.50 -14.04
N GLY A 154 -2.52 -9.26 -13.40
CA GLY A 154 -2.70 -10.69 -13.19
C GLY A 154 -3.99 -11.03 -12.43
N ILE A 155 -4.29 -10.29 -11.35
CA ILE A 155 -5.56 -10.40 -10.60
C ILE A 155 -6.76 -10.13 -11.52
N VAL A 156 -6.69 -9.08 -12.34
CA VAL A 156 -7.77 -8.71 -13.28
C VAL A 156 -8.00 -9.79 -14.33
N LEU A 157 -6.93 -10.37 -14.91
CA LEU A 157 -7.03 -11.48 -15.86
C LEU A 157 -7.63 -12.73 -15.22
N ASN A 158 -7.31 -12.98 -13.96
CA ASN A 158 -7.74 -14.15 -13.21
C ASN A 158 -9.07 -13.92 -12.47
N ASP A 159 -10.01 -13.18 -13.07
CA ASP A 159 -11.36 -12.90 -12.54
C ASP A 159 -11.36 -12.42 -11.06
N GLY A 160 -10.35 -11.62 -10.68
CA GLY A 160 -10.23 -11.04 -9.35
C GLY A 160 -9.54 -11.94 -8.31
N VAL A 161 -9.00 -13.08 -8.73
CA VAL A 161 -8.27 -14.02 -7.87
C VAL A 161 -6.78 -13.73 -7.90
N TRP A 162 -6.22 -13.47 -6.73
CA TRP A 162 -4.78 -13.38 -6.53
C TRP A 162 -4.16 -14.77 -6.42
N THR A 163 -3.04 -14.96 -7.10
CA THR A 163 -2.21 -16.17 -7.04
C THR A 163 -0.76 -15.76 -6.77
N PRO A 164 -0.03 -16.46 -5.89
CA PRO A 164 1.36 -16.13 -5.61
C PRO A 164 2.25 -16.18 -6.87
N ALA A 165 2.98 -15.11 -7.13
CA ALA A 165 3.99 -15.08 -8.19
C ALA A 165 5.28 -15.79 -7.72
N ILE A 166 5.45 -17.06 -8.11
CA ILE A 166 6.60 -17.90 -7.75
C ILE A 166 7.61 -17.88 -8.91
N ARG A 167 8.88 -17.57 -8.62
CA ARG A 167 9.98 -17.65 -9.60
C ARG A 167 10.91 -18.83 -9.37
N VAL A 168 10.95 -19.31 -8.13
CA VAL A 168 11.80 -20.40 -7.67
C VAL A 168 10.93 -21.30 -6.82
N GLU A 169 10.68 -22.52 -7.28
CA GLU A 169 9.84 -23.49 -6.60
C GLU A 169 10.64 -24.33 -5.61
N GLU A 170 11.90 -24.60 -5.94
CA GLU A 170 12.78 -25.46 -5.17
C GLU A 170 14.23 -24.96 -5.21
N LEU A 171 14.91 -25.07 -4.08
CA LEU A 171 16.35 -24.94 -3.96
C LEU A 171 16.91 -26.22 -3.32
N HIS A 172 17.72 -26.96 -4.08
CA HIS A 172 18.35 -28.20 -3.64
C HIS A 172 19.83 -27.97 -3.34
N PHE A 173 20.21 -28.12 -2.08
CA PHE A 173 21.58 -27.91 -1.60
C PHE A 173 22.25 -29.23 -1.25
N ALA A 174 23.57 -29.29 -1.53
CA ALA A 174 24.47 -30.35 -1.06
C ALA A 174 23.99 -31.78 -1.37
N GLN A 175 23.41 -31.97 -2.56
CA GLN A 175 22.90 -33.24 -3.04
C GLN A 175 23.93 -34.37 -2.89
N GLY A 176 23.52 -35.50 -2.32
CA GLY A 176 24.38 -36.66 -2.12
C GLY A 176 25.35 -36.54 -0.94
N THR A 177 25.18 -35.53 -0.07
CA THR A 177 25.96 -35.39 1.15
C THR A 177 25.07 -35.53 2.39
N PRO A 178 25.62 -35.81 3.59
CA PRO A 178 24.85 -35.79 4.83
C PRO A 178 24.19 -34.44 5.15
N TYR A 179 24.55 -33.36 4.44
CA TYR A 179 23.98 -32.02 4.60
C TYR A 179 22.93 -31.68 3.53
N GLU A 180 22.50 -32.67 2.76
CA GLU A 180 21.50 -32.50 1.71
C GLU A 180 20.23 -31.84 2.25
N THR A 181 19.84 -30.71 1.65
CA THR A 181 18.71 -29.89 2.10
C THR A 181 17.90 -29.46 0.88
N VAL A 182 16.59 -29.73 0.91
CA VAL A 182 15.64 -29.30 -0.11
C VAL A 182 14.74 -28.24 0.50
N LEU A 183 14.80 -27.01 -0.01
CA LEU A 183 13.89 -25.93 0.35
C LEU A 183 12.85 -25.79 -0.75
N GLN A 184 11.59 -26.06 -0.42
CA GLN A 184 10.47 -25.90 -1.34
C GLN A 184 9.59 -24.73 -0.94
N TYR A 185 9.02 -24.05 -1.94
CA TYR A 185 8.03 -23.03 -1.69
C TYR A 185 6.78 -23.66 -1.06
N GLN A 186 6.38 -23.13 0.10
CA GLN A 186 5.13 -23.55 0.73
C GLN A 186 3.96 -22.91 -0.02
N ASN A 187 3.21 -23.76 -0.74
CA ASN A 187 2.12 -23.31 -1.58
C ASN A 187 1.10 -22.49 -0.76
N ARG A 188 0.89 -21.24 -1.14
CA ARG A 188 -0.15 -20.40 -0.54
C ARG A 188 -1.42 -20.50 -1.39
N PRO A 189 -2.59 -20.71 -0.78
CA PRO A 189 -3.82 -20.78 -1.54
C PRO A 189 -4.08 -19.46 -2.26
N SER A 190 -4.60 -19.54 -3.47
CA SER A 190 -5.15 -18.40 -4.18
C SER A 190 -6.31 -17.78 -3.38
N GLU A 191 -6.49 -16.47 -3.50
CA GLU A 191 -7.47 -15.70 -2.71
C GLU A 191 -8.30 -14.80 -3.63
N GLN A 192 -9.62 -14.79 -3.47
CA GLN A 192 -10.49 -13.82 -4.15
C GLN A 192 -10.33 -12.44 -3.51
N VAL A 193 -9.62 -11.54 -4.19
CA VAL A 193 -9.28 -10.20 -3.65
C VAL A 193 -10.10 -9.08 -4.29
N LEU A 194 -10.76 -9.36 -5.41
CA LEU A 194 -11.65 -8.46 -6.13
C LEU A 194 -12.89 -9.23 -6.59
N ALA A 195 -14.08 -8.62 -6.61
CA ALA A 195 -15.26 -9.30 -7.16
C ALA A 195 -15.05 -9.61 -8.66
N PRO A 196 -15.45 -10.80 -9.16
CA PRO A 196 -15.28 -11.18 -10.57
C PRO A 196 -15.88 -10.17 -11.56
N GLU A 197 -17.03 -9.59 -11.23
CA GLU A 197 -17.70 -8.60 -12.07
C GLU A 197 -16.86 -7.33 -12.20
N VAL A 198 -16.20 -6.91 -11.11
CA VAL A 198 -15.30 -5.74 -11.12
C VAL A 198 -14.05 -6.04 -11.92
N ALA A 199 -13.48 -7.25 -11.79
CA ALA A 199 -12.34 -7.68 -12.60
C ALA A 199 -12.67 -7.64 -14.10
N ARG A 200 -13.81 -8.17 -14.52
CA ARG A 200 -14.24 -8.19 -15.93
C ARG A 200 -14.45 -6.79 -16.49
N VAL A 201 -15.15 -5.92 -15.76
CA VAL A 201 -15.33 -4.51 -16.17
C VAL A 201 -13.98 -3.78 -16.26
N THR A 202 -13.05 -4.08 -15.35
CA THR A 202 -11.69 -3.52 -15.38
C THR A 202 -10.93 -4.01 -16.62
N ARG A 203 -11.02 -5.31 -16.95
CA ARG A 203 -10.40 -5.88 -18.16
C ARG A 203 -10.93 -5.21 -19.43
N GLU A 204 -12.24 -5.03 -19.54
CA GLU A 204 -12.86 -4.32 -20.68
C GLU A 204 -12.38 -2.86 -20.78
N ALA A 205 -12.30 -2.15 -19.66
CA ALA A 205 -11.79 -0.78 -19.64
C ALA A 205 -10.31 -0.72 -20.09
N LEU A 206 -9.49 -1.69 -19.69
CA LEU A 206 -8.09 -1.80 -20.11
C LEU A 206 -7.94 -2.11 -21.60
N LEU A 207 -8.83 -2.94 -22.18
CA LEU A 207 -8.90 -3.15 -23.64
C LEU A 207 -9.21 -1.83 -24.36
N GLY A 208 -10.19 -1.07 -23.85
CA GLY A 208 -10.60 0.22 -24.40
C GLY A 208 -9.48 1.26 -24.51
N VAL A 209 -8.50 1.23 -23.59
CA VAL A 209 -7.34 2.13 -23.63
C VAL A 209 -6.44 1.85 -24.84
N VAL A 210 -6.41 0.60 -25.33
CA VAL A 210 -5.64 0.20 -26.50
C VAL A 210 -6.44 0.37 -27.79
N THR A 211 -7.74 0.08 -27.80
CA THR A 211 -8.56 0.25 -29.00
C THR A 211 -8.75 1.72 -29.36
N ASP A 212 -9.11 2.54 -28.36
CA ASP A 212 -9.61 3.91 -28.57
C ASP A 212 -8.83 4.96 -27.77
N GLY A 213 -7.88 4.54 -26.94
CA GLY A 213 -7.20 5.41 -26.00
C GLY A 213 -5.73 5.69 -26.27
N THR A 214 -5.05 6.06 -25.19
CA THR A 214 -3.63 6.48 -25.19
C THR A 214 -2.63 5.41 -25.61
N ALA A 215 -3.01 4.13 -25.59
CA ALA A 215 -2.14 3.00 -25.92
C ALA A 215 -2.34 2.48 -27.37
N ARG A 216 -3.08 3.21 -28.22
CA ARG A 216 -3.43 2.78 -29.58
C ARG A 216 -2.28 2.33 -30.49
N ARG A 217 -1.04 2.71 -30.19
CA ARG A 217 0.14 2.29 -30.97
C ARG A 217 0.38 0.78 -30.96
N VAL A 218 0.00 0.06 -29.89
CA VAL A 218 0.12 -1.40 -29.80
C VAL A 218 -1.09 -2.16 -30.37
N LEU A 219 -2.13 -1.44 -30.83
CA LEU A 219 -3.24 -2.07 -31.53
C LEU A 219 -2.72 -2.83 -32.76
N ASN A 220 -3.13 -4.10 -32.90
CA ASN A 220 -2.71 -5.02 -33.96
C ASN A 220 -1.18 -5.28 -34.04
N ALA A 221 -0.42 -4.94 -32.99
CA ALA A 221 1.02 -5.23 -32.95
C ALA A 221 1.32 -6.73 -32.74
N PHE A 222 0.39 -7.45 -32.14
CA PHE A 222 0.48 -8.88 -31.86
C PHE A 222 -0.60 -9.59 -32.67
N GLN A 223 -0.18 -10.47 -33.58
CA GLN A 223 -1.06 -11.23 -34.47
C GLN A 223 -0.57 -12.67 -34.52
N GLN A 224 -1.48 -13.61 -34.35
CA GLN A 224 -1.20 -15.02 -34.47
C GLN A 224 -0.78 -15.38 -35.92
N PRO A 225 -0.18 -16.57 -36.14
CA PRO A 225 0.20 -17.02 -37.48
C PRO A 225 -0.95 -17.05 -38.50
N ASP A 226 -2.19 -17.22 -38.04
CA ASP A 226 -3.41 -17.20 -38.86
C ASP A 226 -3.94 -15.77 -39.16
N GLY A 227 -3.27 -14.74 -38.64
CA GLY A 227 -3.65 -13.33 -38.78
C GLY A 227 -4.64 -12.83 -37.72
N THR A 228 -5.08 -13.68 -36.78
CA THR A 228 -5.97 -13.29 -35.69
C THR A 228 -5.24 -12.34 -34.72
N PRO A 229 -5.79 -11.15 -34.43
CA PRO A 229 -5.19 -10.25 -33.45
C PRO A 229 -5.22 -10.85 -32.04
N VAL A 230 -4.09 -10.79 -31.32
CA VAL A 230 -4.07 -11.09 -29.89
C VAL A 230 -4.69 -9.92 -29.14
N ALA A 231 -5.60 -10.20 -28.20
CA ALA A 231 -6.19 -9.17 -27.36
C ALA A 231 -5.10 -8.48 -26.52
N VAL A 232 -5.01 -7.16 -26.62
CA VAL A 232 -4.06 -6.36 -25.84
C VAL A 232 -4.83 -5.32 -25.05
N GLY A 233 -4.68 -5.34 -23.73
CA GLY A 233 -5.22 -4.33 -22.84
C GLY A 233 -4.13 -3.75 -21.96
N GLY A 234 -4.35 -2.55 -21.43
CA GLY A 234 -3.39 -1.97 -20.51
C GLY A 234 -3.71 -0.53 -20.11
N LYS A 235 -2.88 0.04 -19.25
CA LYS A 235 -2.99 1.42 -18.83
C LYS A 235 -1.66 2.15 -18.91
N THR A 236 -1.73 3.35 -19.46
CA THR A 236 -0.61 4.29 -19.55
C THR A 236 -0.52 5.17 -18.29
N GLY A 237 0.71 5.50 -17.91
CA GLY A 237 1.01 6.47 -16.86
C GLY A 237 2.14 7.41 -17.31
N THR A 238 2.06 8.68 -16.95
CA THR A 238 3.13 9.67 -17.19
C THR A 238 3.21 10.58 -15.99
N GLY A 239 4.41 10.69 -15.41
CA GLY A 239 4.70 11.50 -14.24
C GLY A 239 5.84 12.47 -14.53
N ASP A 240 5.64 13.73 -14.17
CA ASP A 240 6.67 14.76 -14.10
C ASP A 240 6.72 15.24 -12.64
N ASN A 241 7.52 14.55 -11.83
CA ASN A 241 7.57 14.81 -10.40
C ASN A 241 8.47 16.02 -10.14
N ARG A 242 7.90 17.04 -9.51
CA ARG A 242 8.57 18.30 -9.20
C ARG A 242 8.51 18.60 -7.71
N TYR A 243 9.60 19.16 -7.20
CA TYR A 243 9.63 19.71 -5.85
C TYR A 243 9.38 21.20 -5.94
N GLU A 244 8.25 21.62 -5.40
CA GLU A 244 7.77 22.99 -5.42
C GLU A 244 7.81 23.58 -4.01
N THR A 245 8.37 24.78 -3.86
CA THR A 245 8.37 25.52 -2.60
C THR A 245 7.40 26.68 -2.69
N TYR A 246 6.52 26.82 -1.72
CA TYR A 246 5.50 27.87 -1.67
C TYR A 246 5.79 28.88 -0.56
N GLY A 247 5.49 30.15 -0.83
CA GLY A 247 5.56 31.23 0.16
C GLY A 247 4.34 31.26 1.08
N SER A 248 4.39 32.09 2.11
CA SER A 248 3.32 32.22 3.12
C SER A 248 1.97 32.70 2.55
N ALA A 249 1.97 33.35 1.38
CA ALA A 249 0.76 33.75 0.66
C ALA A 249 0.35 32.73 -0.42
N GLY A 250 0.95 31.54 -0.44
CA GLY A 250 0.64 30.47 -1.39
C GLY A 250 1.26 30.66 -2.78
N GLN A 251 2.14 31.65 -2.96
CA GLN A 251 2.85 31.86 -4.23
C GLN A 251 3.96 30.82 -4.43
N LEU A 252 4.11 30.31 -5.65
CA LEU A 252 5.19 29.39 -6.00
C LEU A 252 6.53 30.16 -6.04
N LEU A 253 7.49 29.75 -5.20
CA LEU A 253 8.82 30.36 -5.09
C LEU A 253 9.87 29.66 -5.94
N SER A 254 9.79 28.33 -6.04
CA SER A 254 10.72 27.53 -6.85
C SER A 254 10.06 26.22 -7.25
N SER A 255 10.47 25.67 -8.40
CA SER A 255 10.07 24.37 -8.90
C SER A 255 11.30 23.69 -9.49
N ARG A 256 11.70 22.54 -8.94
CA ARG A 256 12.79 21.71 -9.48
C ARG A 256 12.27 20.35 -9.91
N VAL A 257 12.70 19.85 -11.06
CA VAL A 257 12.38 18.49 -11.50
C VAL A 257 13.10 17.49 -10.59
N ILE A 258 12.37 16.47 -10.11
CA ILE A 258 12.92 15.36 -9.32
C ILE A 258 13.15 14.15 -10.21
N ASN A 259 12.15 13.76 -11.01
CA ASN A 259 12.26 12.67 -11.95
C ASN A 259 11.14 12.75 -13.00
N ARG A 260 11.34 12.02 -14.10
CA ARG A 260 10.34 11.81 -15.13
C ARG A 260 10.10 10.33 -15.31
N THR A 261 8.83 9.93 -15.34
CA THR A 261 8.42 8.53 -15.42
C THR A 261 7.38 8.34 -16.50
N ALA A 262 7.51 7.27 -17.28
CA ALA A 262 6.48 6.81 -18.19
C ALA A 262 6.29 5.31 -17.99
N VAL A 263 5.05 4.88 -17.81
CA VAL A 263 4.71 3.50 -17.51
C VAL A 263 3.64 3.02 -18.49
N PHE A 264 3.76 1.76 -18.92
CA PHE A 264 2.67 1.02 -19.52
C PHE A 264 2.57 -0.33 -18.85
N VAL A 265 1.48 -0.54 -18.11
CA VAL A 265 1.10 -1.85 -17.59
C VAL A 265 0.12 -2.48 -18.56
N PHE A 266 0.28 -3.77 -18.86
CA PHE A 266 -0.44 -4.41 -19.96
C PHE A 266 -0.68 -5.90 -19.71
N PHE A 267 -1.59 -6.45 -20.51
CA PHE A 267 -1.72 -7.87 -20.77
C PHE A 267 -1.76 -8.16 -22.27
N LEU A 268 -1.40 -9.38 -22.64
CA LEU A 268 -1.47 -9.96 -23.98
C LEU A 268 -2.20 -11.30 -23.86
N GLY A 269 -3.35 -11.42 -24.51
CA GLY A 269 -4.23 -12.58 -24.37
C GLY A 269 -4.71 -12.74 -22.93
N ASP A 270 -4.76 -13.98 -22.46
CA ASP A 270 -5.31 -14.32 -21.14
C ASP A 270 -4.25 -14.75 -20.12
N ARG A 271 -2.99 -14.94 -20.55
CA ARG A 271 -1.91 -15.45 -19.71
C ARG A 271 -0.76 -14.48 -19.47
N PHE A 272 -0.44 -13.63 -20.45
CA PHE A 272 0.75 -12.78 -20.36
C PHE A 272 0.39 -11.39 -19.88
N PHE A 273 1.13 -10.89 -18.91
CA PHE A 273 0.98 -9.54 -18.40
C PHE A 273 2.31 -9.01 -17.88
N GLY A 274 2.41 -7.70 -17.78
CA GLY A 274 3.63 -7.07 -17.34
C GLY A 274 3.57 -5.56 -17.33
N VAL A 275 4.74 -4.98 -17.13
CA VAL A 275 4.92 -3.54 -17.03
C VAL A 275 6.21 -3.13 -17.72
N ILE A 276 6.19 -2.04 -18.48
CA ILE A 276 7.37 -1.37 -18.99
C ILE A 276 7.42 0.01 -18.38
N THR A 277 8.53 0.32 -17.71
CA THR A 277 8.78 1.62 -17.06
C THR A 277 10.01 2.27 -17.67
N ALA A 278 9.85 3.48 -18.16
CA ALA A 278 10.94 4.40 -18.45
C ALA A 278 11.07 5.40 -17.30
N TYR A 279 12.27 5.53 -16.74
CA TYR A 279 12.56 6.35 -15.58
C TYR A 279 13.84 7.14 -15.80
N VAL A 280 13.80 8.44 -15.54
CA VAL A 280 14.99 9.30 -15.52
C VAL A 280 14.97 10.12 -14.23
N ALA A 281 16.03 10.03 -13.44
CA ALA A 281 16.21 10.84 -12.24
C ALA A 281 16.79 12.23 -12.56
N ALA A 282 16.57 13.19 -11.66
CA ALA A 282 17.30 14.46 -11.66
C ALA A 282 18.82 14.24 -11.53
N PRO A 283 19.65 15.14 -12.09
CA PRO A 283 19.26 16.37 -12.79
C PRO A 283 18.82 16.16 -14.24
N ALA A 284 19.20 15.03 -14.86
CA ALA A 284 18.98 14.77 -16.29
C ALA A 284 17.50 14.80 -16.69
N ALA A 285 16.57 14.48 -15.77
CA ALA A 285 15.14 14.43 -16.07
C ALA A 285 14.56 15.72 -16.69
N ALA A 286 15.15 16.89 -16.41
CA ALA A 286 14.73 18.16 -16.99
C ALA A 286 14.91 18.21 -18.52
N ASP A 287 15.86 17.44 -19.05
CA ASP A 287 16.22 17.42 -20.48
C ASP A 287 15.36 16.42 -21.29
N TYR A 288 14.50 15.64 -20.64
CA TYR A 288 13.71 14.60 -21.29
C TYR A 288 12.21 14.96 -21.38
N GLY A 289 11.64 14.79 -22.58
CA GLY A 289 10.24 15.09 -22.89
C GLY A 289 9.34 13.87 -23.16
N PHE A 290 9.78 12.64 -22.85
CA PHE A 290 9.03 11.43 -23.23
C PHE A 290 7.70 11.28 -22.46
N THR A 291 6.76 10.56 -23.05
CA THR A 291 5.46 10.20 -22.44
C THR A 291 5.31 8.68 -22.40
N SER A 292 4.18 8.19 -21.91
CA SER A 292 3.76 6.78 -22.00
C SER A 292 3.78 6.19 -23.41
N ALA A 293 3.86 7.04 -24.46
CA ALA A 293 4.14 6.61 -25.82
C ALA A 293 5.41 5.75 -25.95
N LEU A 294 6.45 6.05 -25.17
CA LEU A 294 7.74 5.36 -25.23
C LEU A 294 7.61 3.89 -24.75
N PRO A 295 7.15 3.61 -23.51
CA PRO A 295 6.87 2.23 -23.07
C PRO A 295 5.95 1.44 -24.01
N VAL A 296 4.90 2.07 -24.53
CA VAL A 296 3.97 1.44 -25.49
C VAL A 296 4.72 1.07 -26.79
N GLN A 297 5.57 1.96 -27.30
CA GLN A 297 6.37 1.68 -28.49
C GLN A 297 7.40 0.58 -28.25
N VAL A 298 8.02 0.54 -27.06
CA VAL A 298 8.93 -0.55 -26.68
C VAL A 298 8.21 -1.90 -26.72
N LEU A 299 7.00 -2.00 -26.15
CA LEU A 299 6.22 -3.25 -26.22
C LEU A 299 5.96 -3.68 -27.66
N LYS A 300 5.55 -2.74 -28.52
CA LYS A 300 5.33 -3.00 -29.94
C LYS A 300 6.59 -3.55 -30.62
N SER A 301 7.75 -2.95 -30.35
CA SER A 301 9.02 -3.38 -30.92
C SER A 301 9.47 -4.76 -30.41
N LEU A 302 9.00 -5.17 -29.22
CA LEU A 302 9.25 -6.51 -28.67
C LEU A 302 8.33 -7.59 -29.25
N ALA A 303 7.30 -7.22 -30.02
CA ALA A 303 6.34 -8.20 -30.55
C ALA A 303 6.99 -9.39 -31.27
N PRO A 304 7.98 -9.23 -32.18
CA PRO A 304 8.61 -10.38 -32.83
C PRO A 304 9.30 -11.36 -31.87
N ALA A 305 9.82 -10.87 -30.73
CA ALA A 305 10.47 -11.70 -29.73
C ALA A 305 9.46 -12.39 -28.78
N LEU A 306 8.29 -11.80 -28.59
CA LEU A 306 7.24 -12.30 -27.70
C LEU A 306 6.24 -13.22 -28.41
N MET A 307 6.01 -13.02 -29.70
CA MET A 307 5.04 -13.81 -30.49
C MET A 307 5.27 -15.33 -30.42
N PRO A 308 6.49 -15.88 -30.45
CA PRO A 308 6.69 -17.32 -30.30
C PRO A 308 6.13 -17.88 -28.99
N LEU A 309 6.29 -17.15 -27.88
CA LEU A 309 5.79 -17.53 -26.56
C LEU A 309 4.25 -17.48 -26.48
N LEU A 310 3.64 -16.56 -27.24
CA LEU A 310 2.18 -16.42 -27.35
C LEU A 310 1.56 -17.48 -28.26
N ALA A 311 2.32 -18.02 -29.22
CA ALA A 311 1.83 -19.03 -30.15
C ALA A 311 1.79 -20.44 -29.53
N GLU A 312 2.76 -20.77 -28.66
CA GLU A 312 2.79 -22.03 -27.90
C GLU A 312 1.54 -22.23 -27.01
N GLU A 313 0.81 -21.14 -26.69
CA GLU A 313 -0.41 -21.13 -25.87
C GLU A 313 -1.54 -21.99 -26.47
N ARG A 314 -1.79 -21.90 -27.78
CA ARG A 314 -2.90 -22.62 -28.42
C ARG A 314 -2.70 -24.13 -28.45
N ASP A 315 -1.46 -24.59 -28.68
CA ASP A 315 -1.17 -26.02 -28.78
C ASP A 315 -1.41 -26.74 -27.43
N THR A 316 -1.25 -26.04 -26.30
CA THR A 316 -1.56 -26.57 -24.96
C THR A 316 -3.03 -26.53 -24.57
N GLU A 317 -3.86 -25.65 -25.15
CA GLU A 317 -5.31 -25.62 -24.89
C GLU A 317 -6.09 -26.60 -25.75
N GLU A 318 -5.66 -26.86 -27.00
CA GLU A 318 -6.23 -27.94 -27.84
C GLU A 318 -5.78 -29.34 -27.38
N GLY A 319 -4.60 -29.44 -26.76
CA GLY A 319 -4.09 -30.65 -26.10
C GLY A 319 -4.40 -30.66 -24.61
N GLY A 320 -5.68 -30.79 -24.25
CA GLY A 320 -6.17 -30.70 -22.86
C GLY A 320 -5.22 -31.28 -21.80
N LEU A 321 -4.85 -30.45 -20.82
CA LEU A 321 -4.15 -30.87 -19.61
C LEU A 321 -5.00 -31.93 -18.88
N GLN A 322 -4.66 -33.20 -19.06
CA GLN A 322 -4.94 -34.19 -18.03
C GLN A 322 -4.02 -33.84 -16.85
N PRO A 323 -4.56 -33.58 -15.64
CA PRO A 323 -3.73 -33.49 -14.47
C PRO A 323 -3.06 -34.86 -14.31
N ASN A 324 -1.75 -34.89 -14.49
CA ASN A 324 -0.93 -36.08 -14.28
C ASN A 324 -0.82 -36.33 -12.77
N ILE A 325 -1.95 -36.71 -12.15
CA ILE A 325 -1.99 -37.28 -10.82
C ILE A 325 -1.39 -38.67 -10.98
N LYS A 326 -0.11 -38.81 -10.67
CA LYS A 326 0.47 -40.13 -10.43
C LYS A 326 -0.34 -40.79 -9.31
N PRO A 327 -0.94 -41.98 -9.53
CA PRO A 327 -1.47 -42.75 -8.43
C PRO A 327 -0.32 -43.41 -7.65
N ASP A 328 -0.62 -43.74 -6.40
CA ASP A 328 0.07 -44.63 -5.48
C ASP A 328 1.06 -44.01 -4.49
N PHE A 329 0.66 -44.03 -3.20
CA PHE A 329 1.13 -45.05 -2.27
C PHE A 329 0.08 -45.26 -1.16
N LEU A 330 -0.91 -46.12 -1.42
CA LEU A 330 -1.60 -46.85 -0.35
C LEU A 330 -0.63 -47.93 0.12
N GLY A 331 0.05 -47.68 1.24
CA GLY A 331 0.89 -48.67 1.89
C GLY A 331 0.04 -49.82 2.43
N ASP A 332 0.35 -51.03 1.97
CA ASP A 332 0.07 -52.29 2.65
C ASP A 332 0.42 -52.16 4.13
N ARG A 333 -0.59 -52.19 5.00
CA ARG A 333 -0.40 -52.62 6.38
C ARG A 333 -0.62 -54.13 6.42
N LYS A 334 0.48 -54.86 6.51
CA LYS A 334 0.49 -56.15 7.21
C LYS A 334 0.36 -55.88 8.70
N GLU A 335 -0.75 -56.35 9.27
CA GLU A 335 -0.78 -57.28 10.42
C GLU A 335 -2.00 -58.18 10.27
#